data_AF-A0A8T3MHC6-F1
#
_entry.id   AF-A0A8T3MHC6-F1
#
_cell.length_a   1.000
_cell.length_b   1.000
_cell.length_c   1.000
_cell.angle_alpha   90.00
_cell.angle_beta   90.00
_cell.angle_gamma   90.00
#
_symmetry.space_group_name_H-M   'P 1'
#
loop_
_entity.id
_entity.type
_entity.pdbx_description
1 polymer ?
#
loop_
_entity_poly.entity_id
_entity_poly.type
_entity_poly.pdbx_seq_one_letter_code
_entity_poly.pdbx_strand_id
1 'polypeptide(L)' 'MPATPASPRTLFEKIWDDHVVAEEPGAPAVLAVDLHLIHEVTSPQAF' A
#
# COMPACT_ATOMS: atom_id res chain seq x y z
N MET A 1 27.78 16.55 10.88
CA MET A 1 27.35 16.74 9.47
C MET A 1 25.84 16.61 9.45
N PRO A 2 25.07 17.61 8.98
CA PRO A 2 23.64 17.44 8.85
C PRO A 2 23.37 16.43 7.74
N ALA A 3 22.58 15.40 8.01
CA ALA A 3 22.18 14.42 7.02
C ALA A 3 21.40 15.13 5.90
N THR A 4 21.84 14.95 4.65
CA THR A 4 21.13 15.41 3.46
C THR A 4 19.72 14.82 3.47
N PRO A 5 18.65 15.61 3.25
CA PRO A 5 17.32 15.03 3.09
C PRO A 5 17.37 14.05 1.92
N ALA A 6 16.93 12.81 2.15
CA ALA A 6 16.76 11.82 1.10
C ALA A 6 15.96 12.44 -0.06
N SER A 7 16.27 12.05 -1.29
CA SER A 7 15.66 12.57 -2.52
C SER A 7 14.15 12.79 -2.36
N PRO A 8 13.60 13.90 -2.88
CA PRO A 8 12.20 14.22 -2.69
C PRO A 8 11.30 13.06 -3.17
N ARG A 9 10.56 12.47 -2.23
CA ARG A 9 9.61 11.39 -2.50
C ARG A 9 8.30 11.93 -3.06
N THR A 10 7.78 11.25 -4.05
CA THR A 10 6.44 11.45 -4.61
C THR A 10 5.36 11.12 -3.56
N LEU A 11 4.13 11.59 -3.79
CA LEU A 11 3.00 11.22 -2.93
C LEU A 11 2.74 9.71 -2.95
N PHE A 12 2.89 9.08 -4.11
CA PHE A 12 2.71 7.64 -4.27
C PHE A 12 3.67 6.85 -3.41
N GLU A 13 4.98 7.16 -3.45
CA GLU A 13 6.00 6.48 -2.63
C GLU A 13 5.71 6.61 -1.14
N LYS A 14 5.29 7.80 -0.68
CA LYS A 14 4.94 8.01 0.72
C LYS A 14 3.76 7.13 1.16
N ILE A 15 2.70 7.09 0.36
CA ILE A 15 1.52 6.28 0.67
C ILE A 15 1.87 4.79 0.61
N TRP A 16 2.58 4.36 -0.42
CA TRP A 16 3.00 2.97 -0.57
C TRP A 16 3.82 2.50 0.63
N ASP A 17 4.88 3.23 0.99
CA ASP A 17 5.76 2.90 2.12
C ASP A 17 4.99 2.80 3.44
N ASP A 18 3.98 3.65 3.64
CA ASP A 18 3.15 3.66 4.85
C ASP A 18 2.16 2.47 4.92
N HIS A 19 1.84 1.82 3.80
CA HIS A 19 0.82 0.74 3.73
C HIS A 19 1.42 -0.67 3.57
N VAL A 20 2.73 -0.82 3.33
CA VAL A 20 3.39 -2.14 3.29
C VAL A 20 3.50 -2.72 4.71
N VAL A 21 2.96 -3.93 4.90
CA VAL A 21 3.00 -4.66 6.18
C VAL A 21 4.13 -5.69 6.21
N ALA A 22 4.36 -6.35 5.08
CA ALA A 22 5.41 -7.35 4.92
C ALA A 22 5.86 -7.43 3.47
N GLU A 23 7.15 -7.67 3.28
CA GLU A 23 7.74 -7.89 1.97
C GLU A 23 8.75 -9.04 2.09
N GLU A 24 8.48 -10.13 1.38
CA GLU A 24 9.36 -11.30 1.37
C GLU A 24 10.03 -11.44 -0.01
N PRO A 25 11.31 -11.85 -0.07
CA PRO A 25 11.99 -12.06 -1.34
C PRO A 25 11.27 -13.09 -2.22
N GLY A 26 10.89 -12.67 -3.42
CA GLY A 26 10.21 -13.54 -4.39
C GLY A 26 8.68 -13.62 -4.22
N ALA A 27 8.10 -12.86 -3.29
CA ALA A 27 6.66 -12.70 -3.13
C ALA A 27 6.23 -11.23 -3.34
N PRO A 28 4.98 -10.97 -3.72
CA PRO A 28 4.43 -9.62 -3.72
C PRO A 28 4.40 -9.02 -2.30
N ALA A 29 4.52 -7.70 -2.22
CA ALA A 29 4.33 -6.98 -0.96
C ALA A 29 2.89 -7.14 -0.44
N VAL A 30 2.76 -7.31 0.87
CA VAL A 30 1.48 -7.36 1.56
C VAL A 30 1.11 -5.94 1.98
N LEU A 31 -0.06 -5.46 1.55
CA LEU A 31 -0.54 -4.12 1.84
C LEU A 31 -1.71 -4.14 2.84
N ALA A 32 -1.71 -3.21 3.78
CA ALA A 32 -2.88 -2.88 4.57
C ALA A 32 -3.82 -2.00 3.73
N VAL A 33 -5.11 -2.34 3.72
CA VAL A 33 -6.15 -1.55 3.03
C VAL A 33 -7.11 -1.03 4.09
N ASP A 34 -7.10 0.28 4.34
CA ASP A 34 -7.95 0.89 5.38
C ASP A 34 -9.43 0.88 5.01
N LEU A 35 -9.75 1.07 3.74
CA LEU A 35 -11.12 1.13 3.25
C LEU A 35 -11.27 0.33 1.96
N HIS A 36 -12.02 -0.76 2.05
CA HIS A 36 -12.43 -1.55 0.89
C HIS A 36 -13.89 -1.20 0.55
N LEU A 37 -14.09 -0.47 -0.54
CA LEU A 37 -15.43 -0.20 -1.07
C LEU A 37 -15.78 -1.24 -2.13
N ILE A 38 -16.88 -1.94 -1.92
CA ILE A 38 -17.41 -2.92 -2.87
C ILE A 38 -18.79 -2.44 -3.29
N HIS A 39 -19.05 -2.45 -4.60
CA HIS A 39 -20.38 -2.23 -5.14
C HIS A 39 -20.76 -3.42 -6.00
N GLU A 40 -21.72 -4.22 -5.52
CA GLU A 40 -22.23 -5.37 -6.24
C GLU A 40 -23.60 -5.04 -6.84
N VAL A 41 -23.75 -5.31 -8.14
CA VAL A 41 -25.03 -5.12 -8.85
C VAL A 41 -25.71 -6.47 -9.14
N THR A 42 -24.98 -7.58 -9.32
CA THR A 42 -25.54 -8.96 -9.39
C THR A 42 -24.45 -10.03 -9.24
N SER A 43 -24.21 -10.53 -8.02
CA SER A 43 -23.57 -11.83 -7.70
C SER A 43 -23.73 -12.11 -6.19
N PRO A 44 -23.63 -13.36 -5.69
CA PRO A 44 -23.73 -13.61 -4.25
C PRO A 44 -22.48 -13.08 -3.56
N GLN A 45 -22.68 -12.36 -2.44
CA GLN A 45 -21.67 -11.57 -1.76
C GLN A 45 -20.31 -12.25 -1.65
N ALA A 46 -19.25 -11.54 -2.06
CA ALA A 46 -17.88 -11.90 -1.70
C ALA A 46 -17.71 -11.74 -0.17
N PHE A 47 -17.70 -12.88 0.54
CA PHE A 47 -17.21 -13.01 1.91
C PHE A 47 -15.73 -13.39 1.90
#